data_AF-A0A1Y1R8W9-F1
#
_entry.id   AF-A0A1Y1R8W9-F1
#
_cell.length_a   1.000
_cell.length_b   1.000
_cell.length_c   1.000
_cell.angle_alpha   90.00
_cell.angle_beta   90.00
_cell.angle_gamma   90.00
#
_symmetry.space_group_name_H-M   'P 1'
#
loop_
_entity.id
_entity.type
_entity.pdbx_description
1 polymer ?
#
loop_
_entity_poly.entity_id
_entity_poly.type
_entity_poly.pdbx_seq_one_letter_code
_entity_poly.pdbx_strand_id
1 'polypeptide(L)'
;EREFFDWLSTLQERVSDLHRDFRLVYLSIFKNHGVHAGATQSHPHTQIIALPQIPKIKMAQIRHHVKYFQEHRRSIGRTLLEEALEEKRRVILQNDTFAAISPFAAGVPFEVWVTPKTPISSIIRATESDLHRLSSLLKTLFEKLYGVLGDFDFNLSFETAPLQKDAENEAIFETFEDSNSRRG
;
A
#
# COMPACT_ATOMS: atom_id res chain seq x y z
N GLU A 1 -0.53 -15.61 12.28
CA GLU A 1 0.10 -14.33 12.68
C GLU A 1 1.57 -14.35 12.32
N ARG A 2 2.35 -15.28 12.89
CA ARG A 2 3.78 -15.47 12.55
C ARG A 2 4.06 -15.50 11.04
N GLU A 3 3.31 -16.27 10.25
CA GLU A 3 3.50 -16.33 8.79
C GLU A 3 3.32 -14.98 8.09
N PHE A 4 2.31 -14.19 8.48
CA PHE A 4 2.10 -12.84 7.92
C PHE A 4 3.21 -11.89 8.32
N PHE A 5 3.70 -12.00 9.56
CA PHE A 5 4.84 -11.21 10.02
C PHE A 5 6.10 -11.57 9.24
N ASP A 6 6.44 -12.85 9.15
CA ASP A 6 7.62 -13.33 8.41
C ASP A 6 7.56 -12.93 6.93
N TRP A 7 6.36 -12.98 6.32
CA TRP A 7 6.14 -12.49 4.96
C TRP A 7 6.39 -10.98 4.82
N LEU A 8 5.82 -10.16 5.71
CA LEU A 8 6.00 -8.70 5.69
C LEU A 8 7.45 -8.29 5.97
N SER A 9 8.12 -8.96 6.90
CA SER A 9 9.54 -8.75 7.23
C SER A 9 10.43 -9.12 6.05
N THR A 10 10.19 -10.27 5.42
CA THR A 10 10.91 -10.65 4.19
C THR A 10 10.68 -9.62 3.07
N LEU A 11 9.45 -9.14 2.91
CA LEU A 11 9.14 -8.10 1.93
C LEU A 11 9.89 -6.79 2.24
N GLN A 12 9.91 -6.37 3.51
CA GLN A 12 10.65 -5.18 3.96
C GLN A 12 12.14 -5.30 3.64
N GLU A 13 12.77 -6.45 3.92
CA GLU A 13 14.18 -6.71 3.61
C GLU A 13 14.45 -6.63 2.11
N ARG A 14 13.61 -7.26 1.27
CA ARG A 14 13.79 -7.24 -0.20
C ARG A 14 13.61 -5.86 -0.79
N VAL A 15 12.62 -5.11 -0.31
CA VAL A 15 12.39 -3.73 -0.75
C VAL A 15 13.54 -2.81 -0.29
N SER A 16 14.09 -3.03 0.90
CA SER A 16 15.27 -2.31 1.40
C SER A 16 16.52 -2.59 0.57
N ASP A 17 16.76 -3.83 0.17
CA ASP A 17 17.86 -4.21 -0.70
C ASP A 17 17.74 -3.56 -2.08
N LEU A 18 16.57 -3.66 -2.72
CA LEU A 18 16.31 -3.03 -4.01
C LEU A 18 16.41 -1.49 -3.97
N HIS A 19 16.05 -0.87 -2.84
CA HIS A 19 16.17 0.57 -2.68
C HIS A 19 17.61 1.09 -2.77
N ARG A 20 18.61 0.22 -2.56
CA ARG A 20 20.04 0.57 -2.67
C ARG A 20 20.52 0.69 -4.12
N ASP A 21 19.78 0.15 -5.08
CA ASP A 21 20.10 0.32 -6.51
C ASP A 21 19.45 1.60 -7.04
N PHE A 22 20.27 2.65 -7.18
CA PHE A 22 19.84 3.98 -7.62
C PHE A 22 19.29 4.02 -9.06
N ARG A 23 19.47 2.94 -9.84
CA ARG A 23 18.91 2.82 -11.18
C ARG A 23 17.43 2.49 -11.16
N LEU A 24 16.90 2.03 -10.02
CA LEU A 24 15.51 1.64 -9.85
C LEU A 24 14.69 2.83 -9.36
N VAL A 25 13.65 3.18 -10.11
CA VAL A 25 12.78 4.33 -9.82
C VAL A 25 11.45 3.87 -9.21
N TYR A 26 10.98 2.67 -9.56
CA TYR A 26 9.67 2.17 -9.13
C TYR A 26 9.67 0.68 -8.80
N LEU A 27 8.92 0.29 -7.76
CA LEU A 27 8.64 -1.11 -7.42
C LEU A 27 7.15 -1.38 -7.56
N SER A 28 6.78 -2.34 -8.40
CA SER A 28 5.45 -2.93 -8.40
C SER A 28 5.47 -4.19 -7.54
N ILE A 29 4.74 -4.19 -6.43
CA ILE A 29 4.70 -5.29 -5.47
C ILE A 29 3.26 -5.81 -5.43
N PHE A 30 3.08 -7.08 -5.80
CA PHE A 30 1.76 -7.69 -5.83
C PHE A 30 1.80 -9.19 -5.59
N LYS A 31 0.64 -9.75 -5.26
CA LYS A 31 0.38 -11.16 -5.03
C LYS A 31 -0.94 -11.51 -5.71
N ASN A 32 -0.91 -12.57 -6.52
CA ASN A 32 -2.10 -13.13 -7.13
C ASN A 32 -2.37 -14.50 -6.47
N HIS A 33 -3.61 -14.74 -6.09
CA HIS A 33 -4.04 -16.01 -5.52
C HIS A 33 -5.28 -16.50 -6.25
N GLY A 34 -5.23 -17.73 -6.76
CA GLY A 34 -6.31 -18.33 -7.53
C GLY A 34 -6.24 -18.12 -9.04
N VAL A 35 -6.90 -19.01 -9.78
CA VAL A 35 -6.82 -19.12 -11.24
C VAL A 35 -7.42 -17.89 -11.92
N HIS A 36 -8.53 -17.37 -11.39
CA HIS A 36 -9.21 -16.19 -11.92
C HIS A 36 -8.50 -14.88 -11.57
N ALA A 37 -7.58 -14.88 -10.58
CA ALA A 37 -6.70 -13.76 -10.29
C ALA A 37 -5.42 -13.72 -11.17
N GLY A 38 -5.30 -14.65 -12.14
CA GLY A 38 -4.13 -14.76 -13.01
C GLY A 38 -2.92 -15.39 -12.32
N ALA A 39 -3.11 -16.20 -11.27
CA ALA A 39 -2.02 -16.98 -10.70
C ALA A 39 -1.57 -18.06 -11.70
N THR A 40 -0.35 -17.93 -12.18
CA THR A 40 0.26 -18.92 -13.10
C THR A 40 0.82 -20.13 -12.37
N GLN A 41 0.97 -20.05 -11.05
CA GLN A 41 1.44 -21.12 -10.18
C GLN A 41 0.44 -21.37 -9.07
N SER A 42 0.23 -22.65 -8.74
CA SER A 42 -0.64 -23.07 -7.64
C SER A 42 -0.12 -22.63 -6.26
N HIS A 43 1.17 -22.36 -6.15
CA HIS A 43 1.78 -21.93 -4.89
C HIS A 43 1.62 -20.42 -4.67
N PRO A 44 1.14 -19.99 -3.48
CA PRO A 44 1.00 -18.59 -3.13
C PRO A 44 2.37 -17.90 -3.09
N HIS A 45 2.65 -17.00 -4.04
CA HIS A 45 3.88 -16.21 -4.08
C HIS A 45 3.58 -14.71 -4.16
N THR A 46 4.58 -13.90 -3.79
CA THR A 46 4.55 -12.44 -3.96
C THR A 46 5.60 -12.09 -4.99
N GLN A 47 5.29 -11.19 -5.90
CA GLN A 47 6.16 -10.74 -6.97
C GLN A 47 6.56 -9.28 -6.70
N ILE A 48 7.84 -8.98 -6.95
CA ILE A 48 8.37 -7.61 -6.94
C ILE A 48 8.98 -7.37 -8.32
N ILE A 49 8.43 -6.41 -9.05
CA ILE A 49 8.99 -5.94 -10.32
C ILE A 49 9.64 -4.60 -10.06
N ALA A 50 10.96 -4.56 -10.19
CA ALA A 50 11.75 -3.35 -10.06
C ALA A 50 12.01 -2.74 -11.43
N LEU A 51 11.67 -1.46 -11.61
CA LEU A 51 11.71 -0.78 -12.89
C LEU A 51 12.59 0.47 -12.82
N PRO A 52 13.38 0.75 -13.87
CA PRO A 52 14.16 1.98 -13.99
C PRO A 52 13.31 3.20 -14.39
N GLN A 53 12.00 3.03 -14.51
CA GLN A 53 11.05 4.07 -14.86
C GLN A 53 9.70 3.79 -14.20
N ILE A 54 8.91 4.83 -13.96
CA ILE A 54 7.55 4.70 -13.44
C ILE A 54 6.59 4.43 -14.62
N PRO A 55 5.76 3.38 -14.57
CA PRO A 55 4.75 3.16 -15.61
C PRO A 55 3.82 4.37 -15.79
N LYS A 56 3.47 4.73 -17.03
CA LYS A 56 2.70 5.96 -17.35
C LYS A 56 1.40 6.09 -16.54
N ILE A 57 0.65 4.99 -16.39
CA ILE A 57 -0.61 4.97 -15.62
C ILE A 57 -0.32 5.29 -14.15
N LYS A 58 0.75 4.72 -13.59
CA LYS A 58 1.17 4.99 -12.22
C LYS A 58 1.62 6.43 -12.04
N MET A 59 2.38 6.97 -13.00
CA MET A 59 2.81 8.37 -12.98
C MET A 59 1.60 9.32 -12.99
N ALA A 60 0.59 9.06 -13.80
CA ALA A 60 -0.64 9.86 -13.82
C ALA A 60 -1.37 9.83 -12.45
N GLN A 61 -1.47 8.65 -11.82
CA GLN A 61 -2.05 8.50 -10.49
C GLN A 61 -1.25 9.31 -9.43
N ILE A 62 0.08 9.21 -9.45
CA ILE A 62 0.94 9.94 -8.52
C ILE A 62 0.78 11.45 -8.70
N ARG A 63 0.78 11.95 -9.94
CA ARG A 63 0.55 13.38 -10.24
C ARG A 63 -0.79 13.86 -9.70
N HIS A 64 -1.84 13.04 -9.81
CA HIS A 64 -3.14 13.36 -9.22
C HIS A 64 -3.08 13.45 -7.68
N HIS A 65 -2.40 12.51 -7.02
CA HIS A 65 -2.21 12.54 -5.57
C HIS A 65 -1.42 13.77 -5.11
N VAL A 66 -0.38 14.15 -5.85
CA VAL A 66 0.46 15.33 -5.58
C VAL A 66 -0.35 16.60 -5.73
N LYS A 67 -1.10 16.75 -6.83
CA LYS A 67 -1.98 17.91 -7.06
C LYS A 67 -2.99 18.07 -5.92
N TYR A 68 -3.67 16.98 -5.56
CA TYR A 68 -4.62 17.00 -4.45
C TYR A 68 -3.96 17.42 -3.13
N PHE A 69 -2.76 16.90 -2.84
CA PHE A 69 -2.01 17.27 -1.65
C PHE A 69 -1.59 18.76 -1.65
N GLN A 70 -1.21 19.32 -2.80
CA GLN A 70 -0.87 20.74 -2.92
C GLN A 70 -2.08 21.63 -2.63
N GLU A 71 -3.27 21.23 -3.08
CA GLU A 71 -4.53 21.97 -2.90
C GLU A 71 -5.08 21.85 -1.46
N HIS A 72 -5.02 20.66 -0.85
CA HIS A 72 -5.71 20.37 0.42
C HIS A 72 -4.77 20.20 1.62
N ARG A 73 -3.45 20.17 1.39
CA ARG A 73 -2.40 19.89 2.40
C ARG A 73 -2.61 18.58 3.15
N ARG A 74 -3.29 17.63 2.51
CA ARG A 74 -3.64 16.30 3.00
C ARG A 74 -3.62 15.31 1.85
N SER A 75 -3.19 14.06 2.08
CA SER A 75 -3.21 13.02 1.06
C SER A 75 -4.63 12.49 0.85
N ILE A 76 -4.95 12.10 -0.39
CA ILE A 76 -6.25 11.50 -0.76
C ILE A 76 -6.54 10.28 0.11
N GLY A 77 -5.56 9.39 0.28
CA GLY A 77 -5.73 8.18 1.10
C GLY A 77 -6.08 8.49 2.55
N ARG A 78 -5.53 9.56 3.12
CA ARG A 78 -5.88 10.01 4.48
C ARG A 78 -7.26 10.64 4.53
N THR A 79 -7.67 11.40 3.51
CA THR A 79 -9.05 11.92 3.42
C THR A 79 -10.05 10.77 3.43
N LEU A 80 -9.88 9.80 2.53
CA LEU A 80 -10.80 8.66 2.39
C LEU A 80 -10.83 7.77 3.63
N LEU A 81 -9.69 7.60 4.32
CA LEU A 81 -9.64 6.87 5.59
C LEU A 81 -10.45 7.58 6.68
N GLU A 82 -10.23 8.88 6.89
CA GLU A 82 -10.92 9.59 7.96
C GLU A 82 -12.43 9.65 7.71
N GLU A 83 -12.87 9.87 6.46
CA GLU A 83 -14.29 9.76 6.09
C GLU A 83 -14.87 8.39 6.43
N ALA A 84 -14.16 7.29 6.11
CA ALA A 84 -14.62 5.95 6.43
C ALA A 84 -14.69 5.71 7.94
N LEU A 85 -13.73 6.23 8.72
CA LEU A 85 -13.71 6.12 10.18
C LEU A 85 -14.83 6.94 10.85
N GLU A 86 -15.17 8.11 10.31
CA GLU A 86 -16.27 8.95 10.78
C GLU A 86 -17.62 8.28 10.52
N GLU A 87 -17.84 7.79 9.30
CA GLU A 87 -19.09 7.13 8.92
C GLU A 87 -19.28 5.75 9.55
N LYS A 88 -18.18 5.06 9.88
CA LYS A 88 -18.09 3.70 10.47
C LYS A 88 -18.66 2.56 9.63
N ARG A 89 -19.63 2.81 8.73
CA ARG A 89 -20.29 1.80 7.87
C ARG A 89 -19.35 1.07 6.91
N ARG A 90 -18.21 1.68 6.56
CA ARG A 90 -17.23 1.16 5.60
C ARG A 90 -15.96 0.60 6.27
N VAL A 91 -15.92 0.59 7.60
CA VAL A 91 -14.81 0.01 8.36
C VAL A 91 -15.06 -1.47 8.56
N ILE A 92 -14.14 -2.32 8.09
CA ILE A 92 -14.25 -3.77 8.21
C ILE A 92 -13.61 -4.23 9.53
N LEU A 93 -12.40 -3.73 9.81
CA LEU A 93 -11.69 -3.92 11.08
C LEU A 93 -10.57 -2.88 11.22
N GLN A 94 -10.13 -2.62 12.46
CA GLN A 94 -9.04 -1.70 12.75
C GLN A 94 -8.34 -2.07 14.06
N ASN A 95 -7.09 -1.65 14.21
CA ASN A 95 -6.35 -1.62 15.46
C ASN A 95 -5.82 -0.19 15.70
N ASP A 96 -4.93 0.02 16.67
CA ASP A 96 -4.44 1.37 16.99
C ASP A 96 -3.66 2.04 15.85
N THR A 97 -3.03 1.25 14.97
CA THR A 97 -2.13 1.75 13.92
C THR A 97 -2.75 1.68 12.52
N PHE A 98 -3.57 0.67 12.23
CA PHE A 98 -4.08 0.37 10.90
C PHE A 98 -5.59 0.22 10.87
N ALA A 99 -6.19 0.48 9.71
CA ALA A 99 -7.58 0.18 9.42
C ALA A 99 -7.71 -0.52 8.07
N ALA A 100 -8.61 -1.49 8.01
CA ALA A 100 -9.11 -2.09 6.78
C ALA A 100 -10.51 -1.52 6.50
N ILE A 101 -10.65 -0.88 5.34
CA ILE A 101 -11.88 -0.21 4.92
C ILE A 101 -12.29 -0.69 3.53
N SER A 102 -13.58 -0.62 3.23
CA SER A 102 -14.06 -0.69 1.86
C SER A 102 -14.07 0.73 1.27
N PRO A 103 -13.40 1.00 0.13
CA PRO A 103 -13.35 2.34 -0.45
C PRO A 103 -14.75 2.81 -0.86
N PHE A 104 -14.98 4.13 -0.85
CA PHE A 104 -16.28 4.69 -1.25
C PHE A 104 -16.69 4.26 -2.66
N ALA A 105 -15.73 4.30 -3.58
CA ALA A 105 -15.89 3.92 -4.97
C ALA A 105 -15.09 2.65 -5.25
N ALA A 106 -15.51 1.54 -4.65
CA ALA A 106 -14.93 0.22 -4.93
C ALA A 106 -15.09 -0.12 -6.42
N GLY A 107 -13.98 -0.45 -7.07
CA GLY A 107 -13.92 -0.88 -8.47
C GLY A 107 -14.23 -2.37 -8.63
N VAL A 108 -14.10 -3.17 -7.56
CA VAL A 108 -14.42 -4.60 -7.55
C VAL A 108 -15.21 -5.01 -6.31
N PRO A 109 -16.01 -6.09 -6.38
CA PRO A 109 -16.66 -6.66 -5.21
C PRO A 109 -15.64 -7.01 -4.12
N PHE A 110 -15.99 -6.73 -2.86
CA PHE A 110 -15.13 -7.01 -1.69
C PHE A 110 -13.76 -6.32 -1.75
N GLU A 111 -13.63 -5.21 -2.46
CA GLU A 111 -12.40 -4.41 -2.40
C GLU A 111 -12.14 -3.91 -0.98
N VAL A 112 -10.92 -4.15 -0.50
CA VAL A 112 -10.46 -3.74 0.83
C VAL A 112 -9.16 -2.96 0.69
N TRP A 113 -9.12 -1.77 1.29
CA TRP A 113 -7.90 -0.99 1.46
C TRP A 113 -7.42 -1.12 2.89
N VAL A 114 -6.17 -1.54 3.07
CA VAL A 114 -5.48 -1.55 4.37
C VAL A 114 -4.52 -0.37 4.40
N THR A 115 -4.72 0.53 5.35
CA THR A 115 -3.98 1.79 5.42
C THR A 115 -3.62 2.12 6.87
N PRO A 116 -2.43 2.69 7.14
CA PRO A 116 -2.10 3.16 8.47
C PRO A 116 -2.88 4.45 8.80
N LYS A 117 -3.30 4.60 10.06
CA LYS A 117 -3.97 5.79 10.59
C LYS A 117 -3.03 6.99 10.66
N THR A 118 -1.74 6.73 10.82
CA THR A 118 -0.67 7.73 10.74
C THR A 118 0.17 7.44 9.49
N PRO A 119 0.56 8.45 8.69
CA PRO A 119 1.30 8.21 7.46
C PRO A 119 2.62 7.46 7.69
N ILE A 120 2.76 6.31 7.03
CA ILE A 120 4.02 5.57 6.89
C ILE A 120 4.41 5.68 5.42
N SER A 121 5.54 6.32 5.12
CA SER A 121 5.90 6.69 3.74
C SER A 121 6.33 5.50 2.87
N SER A 122 6.73 4.39 3.48
CA SER A 122 7.14 3.15 2.80
C SER A 122 7.19 2.01 3.81
N ILE A 123 7.02 0.77 3.35
CA ILE A 123 7.21 -0.43 4.16
C ILE A 123 8.61 -0.51 4.78
N ILE A 124 9.64 0.08 4.15
CA ILE A 124 11.01 0.18 4.71
C ILE A 124 11.00 0.95 6.05
N ARG A 125 10.08 1.91 6.22
CA ARG A 125 9.98 2.74 7.43
C ARG A 125 9.01 2.18 8.47
N ALA A 126 8.35 1.07 8.19
CA ALA A 126 7.50 0.41 9.18
C ALA A 126 8.38 -0.16 10.30
N THR A 127 8.02 0.13 11.55
CA THR A 127 8.69 -0.47 12.71
C THR A 127 8.29 -1.93 12.87
N GLU A 128 9.03 -2.69 13.66
CA GLU A 128 8.65 -4.07 14.01
C GLU A 128 7.25 -4.14 14.64
N SER A 129 6.91 -3.16 15.50
CA SER A 129 5.56 -3.02 16.07
C SER A 129 4.49 -2.79 15.00
N ASP A 130 4.78 -1.99 13.97
CA ASP A 130 3.87 -1.78 12.84
C ASP A 130 3.68 -3.08 12.06
N LEU A 131 4.76 -3.84 11.81
CA LEU A 131 4.68 -5.13 11.11
C LEU A 131 3.86 -6.15 11.91
N HIS A 132 4.04 -6.22 13.24
CA HIS A 132 3.20 -7.05 14.09
C HIS A 132 1.73 -6.67 13.97
N ARG A 133 1.39 -5.39 14.18
CA ARG A 133 0.01 -4.91 14.12
C ARG A 133 -0.62 -5.11 12.75
N LEU A 134 0.14 -4.91 11.68
CA LEU A 134 -0.32 -5.18 10.32
C LEU A 134 -0.54 -6.68 10.10
N SER A 135 0.37 -7.53 10.59
CA SER A 135 0.25 -8.99 10.47
C SER A 135 -1.00 -9.54 11.18
N SER A 136 -1.31 -9.08 12.40
CA SER A 136 -2.50 -9.52 13.14
C SER A 136 -3.78 -9.03 12.45
N LEU A 137 -3.77 -7.80 11.92
CA LEU A 137 -4.89 -7.24 11.16
C LEU A 137 -5.14 -8.02 9.87
N LEU A 138 -4.11 -8.28 9.07
CA LEU A 138 -4.23 -9.05 7.82
C LEU A 138 -4.73 -10.46 8.08
N LYS A 139 -4.20 -11.15 9.09
CA LYS A 139 -4.69 -12.48 9.49
C LYS A 139 -6.20 -12.47 9.75
N THR A 140 -6.65 -11.55 10.61
CA THR A 140 -8.07 -11.42 10.94
C THR A 140 -8.92 -11.03 9.73
N LEU A 141 -8.40 -10.17 8.86
CA LEU A 141 -9.08 -9.76 7.62
C LEU A 141 -9.29 -10.97 6.70
N PHE A 142 -8.25 -11.75 6.43
CA PHE A 142 -8.34 -12.93 5.58
C PHE A 142 -9.24 -14.02 6.20
N GLU A 143 -9.19 -14.23 7.51
CA GLU A 143 -10.11 -15.14 8.21
C GLU A 143 -11.58 -14.72 8.04
N LYS A 144 -11.87 -13.40 8.12
CA LYS A 144 -13.22 -12.87 7.89
C LYS A 144 -13.67 -13.01 6.44
N LEU A 145 -12.79 -12.70 5.48
CA LEU A 145 -13.09 -12.85 4.06
C LEU A 145 -13.35 -14.31 3.72
N TYR A 146 -12.52 -15.23 4.21
CA TYR A 146 -12.71 -16.67 4.04
C TYR A 146 -14.03 -17.15 4.65
N GLY A 147 -14.40 -16.64 5.84
CA GLY A 147 -15.68 -16.97 6.47
C GLY A 147 -16.92 -16.57 5.67
N VAL A 148 -16.81 -15.58 4.78
CA VAL A 148 -17.92 -15.09 3.93
C VAL A 148 -17.87 -15.69 2.52
N LEU A 149 -16.67 -15.82 1.96
CA LEU A 149 -16.46 -16.16 0.55
C LEU A 149 -16.01 -17.61 0.33
N GLY A 150 -15.61 -18.32 1.39
CA GLY A 150 -14.92 -19.60 1.26
C GLY A 150 -13.50 -19.42 0.73
N ASP A 151 -13.04 -20.36 -0.08
CA ASP A 151 -11.80 -20.19 -0.84
C ASP A 151 -12.05 -19.20 -1.99
N PHE A 152 -11.29 -18.11 -2.04
CA PHE A 152 -11.55 -16.99 -2.95
C PHE A 152 -10.29 -16.49 -3.64
N ASP A 153 -10.47 -16.10 -4.90
CA ASP A 153 -9.40 -15.55 -5.72
C ASP A 153 -9.22 -14.06 -5.43
N PHE A 154 -7.96 -13.62 -5.30
CA PHE A 154 -7.67 -12.21 -5.02
C PHE A 154 -6.34 -11.73 -5.59
N ASN A 155 -6.30 -10.41 -5.84
CA ASN A 155 -5.07 -9.67 -6.08
C ASN A 155 -4.80 -8.76 -4.88
N LEU A 156 -3.61 -8.86 -4.32
CA LEU A 156 -3.12 -7.97 -3.28
C LEU A 156 -1.95 -7.17 -3.85
N SER A 157 -2.03 -5.84 -3.78
CA SER A 157 -0.96 -4.95 -4.25
C SER A 157 -0.58 -3.94 -3.17
N PHE A 158 0.71 -3.57 -3.12
CA PHE A 158 1.18 -2.49 -2.27
C PHE A 158 1.29 -1.21 -3.07
N GLU A 159 0.69 -0.15 -2.55
CA GLU A 159 0.84 1.20 -3.09
C GLU A 159 2.19 1.78 -2.63
N THR A 160 3.13 1.85 -3.56
CA THR A 160 4.50 2.34 -3.33
C THR A 160 4.70 3.74 -3.91
N ALA A 161 5.43 4.57 -3.16
CA ALA A 161 5.99 5.81 -3.69
C ALA A 161 7.20 5.53 -4.61
N PRO A 162 7.55 6.46 -5.51
CA PRO A 162 8.82 6.39 -6.23
C PRO A 162 10.02 6.17 -5.29
N LEU A 163 10.94 5.29 -5.68
CA LEU A 163 12.14 5.00 -4.89
C LEU A 163 13.18 6.11 -4.99
N GLN A 164 13.42 6.57 -6.21
CA GLN A 164 14.51 7.48 -6.56
C GLN A 164 13.98 8.62 -7.42
N LYS A 165 14.69 9.75 -7.36
CA LYS A 165 14.41 10.93 -8.19
C LYS A 165 14.95 10.71 -9.60
N ASP A 166 14.15 11.02 -10.60
CA ASP A 166 14.54 11.12 -12.00
C ASP A 166 13.98 12.41 -12.63
N ALA A 167 14.29 12.65 -13.90
CA ALA A 167 13.83 13.83 -14.61
C ALA A 167 12.29 13.89 -14.76
N GLU A 168 11.59 12.76 -14.72
CA GLU A 168 10.13 12.71 -14.89
C GLU A 168 9.36 12.93 -13.58
N ASN A 169 10.02 12.68 -12.44
CA ASN A 169 9.39 12.68 -11.12
C ASN A 169 9.97 13.73 -10.14
N GLU A 170 10.95 14.53 -10.56
CA GLU A 170 11.60 15.58 -9.76
C GLU A 170 10.61 16.47 -8.98
N ALA A 171 9.61 17.03 -9.66
CA ALA A 171 8.60 17.89 -9.04
C ALA A 171 7.76 17.19 -7.94
N ILE A 172 7.68 15.85 -7.98
CA ILE A 172 6.98 15.06 -6.96
C ILE A 172 7.78 15.13 -5.65
N PHE A 173 9.09 14.94 -5.70
CA PHE A 173 9.97 14.98 -4.52
C PHE A 173 10.01 16.38 -3.90
N GLU A 174 10.16 17.42 -4.72
CA GLU A 174 10.20 18.82 -4.26
C GLU A 174 8.95 19.21 -3.48
N THR A 175 7.77 18.77 -3.96
CA THR A 175 6.50 19.06 -3.28
C THR A 175 6.47 18.55 -1.84
N PHE A 176 7.08 17.40 -1.57
CA PHE A 176 7.07 16.80 -0.22
C PHE A 176 8.22 17.33 0.65
N GLU A 177 9.37 17.68 0.07
CA GLU A 177 10.49 18.31 0.79
C GLU A 177 10.12 19.71 1.30
N ASP A 178 9.50 20.55 0.47
CA ASP A 178 9.01 21.89 0.85
C ASP A 178 7.92 21.87 1.92
N SER A 179 7.15 20.79 1.99
CA SER A 179 6.12 20.62 3.01
C SER A 179 6.70 20.29 4.39
N ASN A 180 7.87 19.65 4.43
CA ASN A 180 8.58 19.32 5.67
C ASN A 180 9.41 20.50 6.20
N SER A 181 9.99 21.32 5.32
CA SER A 181 10.76 22.51 5.72
C SER A 181 9.89 23.61 6.35
N ARG A 182 8.61 23.71 5.97
CA ARG A 182 7.64 24.65 6.56
C ARG A 182 7.02 24.19 7.89
N ARG A 183 7.39 23.00 8.38
CA ARG A 183 6.97 22.47 9.69
C ARG A 183 8.07 22.55 10.75
N GLY A 184 9.23 23.13 10.42
CA GLY A 184 10.33 23.42 11.35
C GLY A 184 10.24 24.80 11.98
#